data_AF-A0A2E5G3U5-F1
#
_entry.id   AF-A0A2E5G3U5-F1
#
_cell.length_a   1.000
_cell.length_b   1.000
_cell.length_c   1.000
_cell.angle_alpha   90.00
_cell.angle_beta   90.00
_cell.angle_gamma   90.00
#
_symmetry.space_group_name_H-M   'P 1'
#
loop_
_entity.id
_entity.type
_entity.pdbx_description
1 polymer ?
#
loop_
_entity_poly.entity_id
_entity_poly.type
_entity_poly.pdbx_seq_one_letter_code
_entity_poly.pdbx_strand_id
1 'polypeptide(L)'
;MVAYAGAILLVDAARFLHDTFNDNPIVTDKLNEPEPPFGIPNGVYATVQKSLASPIHVWHLSHAMKYFKAHRADFQQLGHDEFLRPVLDVIHRLEHRLEISTRRYAHARLRVRLTQLAHFFQRDMKGRMLFAIQESVSRMMTGISLRPGYRPALPGDIATELRTLIKPGDIFITRKEHALTNYFLPGYWPHAALFLGNSESLKTLGIDNHKNVKPRWKRLLDADPNEPLRVLEAMKDGDWIRALISPFSCNSIAVLRPRISTTHVAEALARGLFHEGKPYDFNFDFTHSERLVCTEVAYRAYEGIDNLSFKLAKQAGRMTLAAEDLVQMALDRDGLEPVAAFAPTHHSGIAVGCNAGELLAQTRNAT
;
A
#
# COMPACT_ATOMS: atom_id res chain seq x y z
N MET A 1 25.08 -8.45 31.81
CA MET A 1 24.65 -9.59 30.96
C MET A 1 23.51 -9.23 30.01
N VAL A 2 22.34 -8.80 30.50
CA VAL A 2 21.16 -8.45 29.68
C VAL A 2 21.46 -7.43 28.58
N ALA A 3 22.10 -6.30 28.92
CA ALA A 3 22.48 -5.28 27.92
C ALA A 3 23.44 -5.82 26.84
N TYR A 4 24.34 -6.74 27.21
CA TYR A 4 25.26 -7.37 26.26
C TYR A 4 24.52 -8.33 25.33
N ALA A 5 23.63 -9.18 25.86
CA ALA A 5 22.77 -10.05 25.06
C ALA A 5 21.91 -9.26 24.07
N GLY A 6 21.28 -8.16 24.52
CA GLY A 6 20.49 -7.27 23.67
C GLY A 6 21.32 -6.63 22.56
N ALA A 7 22.53 -6.15 22.88
CA ALA A 7 23.42 -5.58 21.88
C ALA A 7 23.84 -6.60 20.82
N ILE A 8 24.18 -7.84 21.22
CA ILE A 8 24.55 -8.91 20.29
C ILE A 8 23.38 -9.29 19.39
N LEU A 9 22.17 -9.40 19.95
CA LEU A 9 20.96 -9.72 19.19
C LEU A 9 20.65 -8.65 18.13
N LEU A 10 20.79 -7.37 18.49
CA LEU A 10 20.59 -6.26 17.54
C LEU A 10 21.64 -6.28 16.42
N VAL A 11 22.90 -6.56 16.75
CA VAL A 11 23.98 -6.69 15.75
C VAL A 11 23.74 -7.88 14.83
N ASP A 12 23.26 -8.99 15.39
CA ASP A 12 22.92 -10.20 14.63
C ASP A 12 21.77 -9.95 13.64
N ALA A 13 20.67 -9.37 14.11
CA ALA A 13 19.53 -9.01 13.27
C ALA A 13 19.93 -8.00 12.17
N ALA A 14 20.72 -6.99 12.53
CA ALA A 14 21.20 -6.00 11.58
C ALA A 14 22.11 -6.61 10.50
N ARG A 15 22.95 -7.59 10.86
CA ARG A 15 23.77 -8.35 9.92
C ARG A 15 22.96 -9.29 9.06
N PHE A 16 21.98 -9.98 9.63
CA PHE A 16 21.05 -10.77 8.83
C PHE A 16 20.38 -9.93 7.75
N LEU A 17 19.88 -8.74 8.10
CA LEU A 17 19.30 -7.82 7.12
C LEU A 17 20.34 -7.38 6.07
N HIS A 18 21.58 -7.10 6.49
CA HIS A 18 22.66 -6.76 5.57
C HIS A 18 22.99 -7.91 4.61
N ASP A 19 23.37 -9.07 5.14
CA ASP A 19 23.84 -10.23 4.39
C ASP A 19 22.76 -10.79 3.45
N THR A 20 21.48 -10.65 3.81
CA THR A 20 20.37 -11.16 3.02
C THR A 20 19.91 -10.18 1.94
N PHE A 21 19.87 -8.88 2.23
CA PHE A 21 19.15 -7.92 1.40
C PHE A 21 20.00 -6.77 0.84
N ASN A 22 21.22 -6.55 1.35
CA ASN A 22 21.99 -5.34 1.02
C ASN A 22 22.38 -5.22 -0.46
N ASP A 23 22.54 -6.34 -1.16
CA ASP A 23 22.92 -6.32 -2.58
C ASP A 23 21.71 -6.12 -3.52
N ASN A 24 20.49 -5.96 -2.98
CA ASN A 24 19.27 -5.70 -3.76
C ASN A 24 18.72 -4.28 -3.46
N PRO A 25 18.95 -3.30 -4.35
CA PRO A 25 18.50 -1.91 -4.17
C PRO A 25 17.00 -1.77 -3.91
N ILE A 26 16.17 -2.59 -4.58
CA ILE A 26 14.71 -2.55 -4.46
C ILE A 26 14.29 -2.94 -3.05
N VAL A 27 14.89 -4.02 -2.51
CA VAL A 27 14.59 -4.46 -1.14
C VAL A 27 15.13 -3.48 -0.11
N THR A 28 16.31 -2.90 -0.34
CA THR A 28 16.86 -1.90 0.59
C THR A 28 16.06 -0.60 0.59
N ASP A 29 15.51 -0.17 -0.54
CA ASP A 29 14.60 0.97 -0.61
C ASP A 29 13.31 0.64 0.14
N LYS A 30 12.74 -0.56 -0.06
CA LYS A 30 11.54 -1.02 0.65
C LYS A 30 11.72 -1.07 2.16
N LEU A 31 12.86 -1.57 2.64
CA LEU A 31 13.20 -1.61 4.08
C LEU A 31 13.45 -0.23 4.71
N ASN A 32 13.64 0.81 3.88
CA ASN A 32 13.75 2.18 4.35
C ASN A 32 12.43 2.92 4.37
N GLU A 33 11.35 2.37 3.80
CA GLU A 33 10.03 3.00 3.89
C GLU A 33 9.57 3.08 5.36
N PRO A 34 8.99 4.23 5.79
CA PRO A 34 8.28 4.34 7.04
C PRO A 34 7.02 3.48 7.03
N GLU A 35 6.75 2.85 8.17
CA GLU A 35 5.48 2.20 8.46
C GLU A 35 4.96 2.76 9.81
N PRO A 36 4.32 3.95 9.79
CA PRO A 36 3.87 4.64 11.00
C PRO A 36 2.96 3.81 11.93
N PRO A 37 2.06 2.94 11.43
CA PRO A 37 1.27 2.07 12.30
C PRO A 37 2.10 1.14 13.21
N PHE A 38 3.34 0.85 12.81
CA PHE A 38 4.29 0.04 13.58
C PHE A 38 5.38 0.87 14.26
N GLY A 39 5.29 2.21 14.20
CA GLY A 39 6.30 3.11 14.77
C GLY A 39 7.66 3.05 14.04
N ILE A 40 7.68 2.60 12.78
CA ILE A 40 8.89 2.51 11.97
C ILE A 40 9.05 3.81 11.17
N PRO A 41 10.05 4.67 11.48
CA PRO A 41 10.29 5.88 10.72
C PRO A 41 11.00 5.60 9.38
N ASN A 42 11.06 6.62 8.52
CA ASN A 42 11.77 6.53 7.25
C ASN A 42 13.28 6.36 7.49
N GLY A 43 13.94 5.55 6.67
CA GLY A 43 15.38 5.37 6.69
C GLY A 43 15.92 4.47 7.82
N VAL A 44 15.08 3.64 8.44
CA VAL A 44 15.50 2.76 9.55
C VAL A 44 16.60 1.79 9.12
N TYR A 45 16.45 1.11 7.98
CA TYR A 45 17.49 0.19 7.50
C TYR A 45 18.82 0.91 7.27
N ALA A 46 18.82 2.07 6.61
CA ALA A 46 20.01 2.88 6.40
C ALA A 46 20.64 3.35 7.73
N THR A 47 19.82 3.67 8.73
CA THR A 47 20.27 4.03 10.08
C THR A 47 20.92 2.84 10.78
N VAL A 48 20.33 1.65 10.67
CA VAL A 48 20.89 0.39 11.17
C VAL A 48 22.23 0.08 10.50
N GLN A 49 22.35 0.23 9.18
CA GLN A 49 23.60 0.02 8.44
C GLN A 49 24.69 1.02 8.87
N LYS A 50 24.34 2.30 9.07
CA LYS A 50 25.26 3.31 9.62
C LYS A 50 25.71 2.96 11.03
N SER A 51 24.80 2.47 11.86
CA SER A 51 25.09 2.05 13.24
C SER A 51 26.06 0.86 13.28
N LEU A 52 25.87 -0.13 12.41
CA LEU A 52 26.79 -1.28 12.27
C LEU A 52 28.20 -0.87 11.84
N ALA A 53 28.31 0.13 10.97
CA ALA A 53 29.59 0.66 10.49
C ALA A 53 30.21 1.73 11.42
N SER A 54 29.59 2.03 12.57
CA SER A 54 30.05 3.06 13.50
C SER A 54 31.29 2.58 14.28
N PRO A 55 32.41 3.33 14.24
CA PRO A 55 33.61 2.97 15.01
C PRO A 55 33.37 2.99 16.51
N ILE A 56 32.50 3.89 16.98
CA ILE A 56 32.15 4.00 18.40
C ILE A 56 31.38 2.76 18.86
N HIS A 57 30.39 2.31 18.07
CA HIS A 57 29.59 1.13 18.42
C HIS A 57 30.41 -0.16 18.35
N VAL A 58 31.29 -0.29 17.34
CA VAL A 58 32.21 -1.42 17.25
C VAL A 58 33.19 -1.42 18.43
N TRP A 59 33.70 -0.26 18.84
CA TRP A 59 34.54 -0.14 20.01
C TRP A 59 33.81 -0.58 21.29
N HIS A 60 32.60 -0.07 21.55
CA HIS A 60 31.78 -0.49 22.69
C HIS A 60 31.51 -2.00 22.70
N LEU A 61 31.15 -2.57 21.56
CA LEU A 61 30.88 -4.00 21.44
C LEU A 61 32.14 -4.83 21.70
N SER A 62 33.31 -4.37 21.22
CA SER A 62 34.59 -5.03 21.47
C SER A 62 34.97 -5.00 22.95
N HIS A 63 34.71 -3.89 23.65
CA HIS A 63 34.93 -3.77 25.08
C HIS A 63 33.98 -4.68 25.87
N ALA A 64 32.70 -4.69 25.52
CA ALA A 64 31.71 -5.56 26.16
C ALA A 64 32.06 -7.04 25.98
N MET A 65 32.52 -7.44 24.79
CA MET A 65 32.99 -8.80 24.52
C MET A 65 34.23 -9.16 25.34
N LYS A 66 35.23 -8.28 25.42
CA LYS A 66 36.41 -8.50 26.27
C LYS A 66 36.02 -8.65 27.74
N TYR A 67 35.14 -7.78 28.23
CA TYR A 67 34.64 -7.82 29.60
C TYR A 67 33.90 -9.13 29.88
N PHE A 68 33.03 -9.56 28.97
CA PHE A 68 32.31 -10.83 29.09
C PHE A 68 33.25 -12.04 29.12
N LYS A 69 34.25 -12.07 28.24
CA LYS A 69 35.26 -13.14 28.20
C LYS A 69 36.12 -13.18 29.47
N ALA A 70 36.50 -12.03 30.01
CA ALA A 70 37.29 -11.94 31.25
C ALA A 70 36.51 -12.41 32.49
N HIS A 71 35.18 -12.21 32.52
CA HIS A 71 34.31 -12.59 33.65
C HIS A 71 33.42 -13.79 33.32
N ARG A 72 33.90 -14.69 32.45
CA ARG A 72 33.09 -15.81 31.94
C ARG A 72 32.58 -16.72 33.05
N ALA A 73 33.41 -17.01 34.05
CA ALA A 73 33.03 -17.84 35.20
C ALA A 73 31.89 -17.21 36.02
N ASP A 74 31.98 -15.91 36.28
CA ASP A 74 30.94 -15.17 37.02
C ASP A 74 29.60 -15.17 36.26
N PHE A 75 29.63 -14.98 34.93
CA PHE A 75 28.42 -15.04 34.10
C PHE A 75 27.84 -16.46 33.99
N GLN A 76 28.67 -17.51 34.01
CA GLN A 76 28.22 -18.89 34.08
C GLN A 76 27.53 -19.19 35.41
N GLN A 77 28.06 -18.66 36.52
CA GLN A 77 27.42 -18.79 37.82
C GLN A 77 26.05 -18.09 37.84
N LEU A 78 25.95 -16.88 37.29
CA LEU A 78 24.68 -16.16 37.13
C LEU A 78 23.67 -16.89 36.22
N GLY A 79 24.13 -17.74 35.30
CA GLY A 79 23.28 -18.57 34.45
C GLY A 79 22.59 -19.76 35.15
N HIS A 80 22.87 -19.99 36.44
CA HIS A 80 22.15 -20.98 37.24
C HIS A 80 20.78 -20.46 37.71
N ASP A 81 20.59 -19.15 37.67
CA ASP A 81 19.29 -18.53 37.89
C ASP A 81 18.35 -18.77 36.69
N GLU A 82 17.12 -19.20 36.96
CA GLU A 82 16.13 -19.59 35.95
C GLU A 82 15.77 -18.43 35.00
N PHE A 83 15.78 -17.20 35.49
CA PHE A 83 15.45 -16.00 34.71
C PHE A 83 16.61 -15.54 33.83
N LEU A 84 17.85 -15.75 34.26
CA LEU A 84 19.05 -15.31 33.57
C LEU A 84 19.62 -16.34 32.59
N ARG A 85 19.27 -17.62 32.77
CA ARG A 85 19.70 -18.71 31.88
C ARG A 85 19.36 -18.47 30.39
N PRO A 86 18.13 -18.07 30.00
CA PRO A 86 17.82 -17.81 28.59
C PRO A 86 18.66 -16.68 27.97
N VAL A 87 19.02 -15.67 28.78
CA VAL A 87 19.86 -14.55 28.35
C VAL A 87 21.27 -15.02 28.05
N LEU A 88 21.82 -15.89 28.91
CA LEU A 88 23.13 -16.48 28.72
C LEU A 88 23.16 -17.42 27.49
N ASP A 89 22.10 -18.19 27.27
CA ASP A 89 21.96 -19.07 26.09
C ASP A 89 21.97 -18.27 24.78
N VAL A 90 21.30 -17.10 24.74
CA VAL A 90 21.36 -16.20 23.58
C VAL A 90 22.78 -15.72 23.32
N ILE A 91 23.54 -15.37 24.36
CA ILE A 91 24.93 -14.92 24.22
C ILE A 91 25.79 -16.05 23.64
N HIS A 92 25.72 -17.26 24.19
CA HIS A 92 26.49 -18.41 23.70
C HIS A 92 26.13 -18.76 22.25
N ARG A 93 24.85 -18.73 21.90
CA ARG A 93 24.39 -19.00 20.53
C ARG A 93 24.95 -18.00 19.53
N LEU A 94 25.04 -16.72 19.91
CA LEU A 94 25.44 -15.64 19.01
C LEU A 94 26.93 -15.25 19.11
N GLU A 95 27.69 -15.85 20.04
CA GLU A 95 29.11 -15.52 20.29
C GLU A 95 29.96 -15.65 19.02
N HIS A 96 29.74 -16.70 18.23
CA HIS A 96 30.46 -16.95 16.97
C HIS A 96 30.22 -15.89 15.90
N ARG A 97 29.07 -15.19 15.93
CA ARG A 97 28.74 -14.14 14.97
C ARG A 97 29.58 -12.89 15.23
N LEU A 98 30.13 -12.70 16.43
CA LEU A 98 30.83 -11.48 16.84
C LEU A 98 32.31 -11.42 16.44
N GLU A 99 32.87 -12.47 15.85
CA GLU A 99 34.25 -12.48 15.36
C GLU A 99 34.39 -11.59 14.12
N ILE A 100 34.62 -10.30 14.36
CA ILE A 100 34.84 -9.31 13.31
C ILE A 100 36.29 -9.43 12.84
N SER A 101 36.50 -10.04 11.68
CA SER A 101 37.72 -9.81 10.90
C SER A 101 37.85 -8.31 10.59
N THR A 102 38.99 -7.70 10.93
CA THR A 102 39.29 -6.28 10.68
C THR A 102 39.11 -5.89 9.21
N ARG A 103 39.37 -6.82 8.28
CA ARG A 103 39.11 -6.67 6.83
C ARG A 103 37.61 -6.56 6.51
N ARG A 104 36.74 -7.38 7.11
CA ARG A 104 35.28 -7.31 6.87
C ARG A 104 34.70 -5.98 7.34
N TYR A 105 35.17 -5.44 8.45
CA TYR A 105 34.76 -4.10 8.94
C TYR A 105 35.19 -2.97 7.98
N ALA A 106 36.44 -2.99 7.51
CA ALA A 106 36.94 -1.98 6.57
C ALA A 106 36.15 -1.99 5.25
N HIS A 107 35.84 -3.18 4.72
CA HIS A 107 35.00 -3.33 3.53
C HIS A 107 33.56 -2.85 3.75
N ALA A 108 32.92 -3.22 4.86
CA ALA A 108 31.57 -2.76 5.19
C ALA A 108 31.51 -1.23 5.29
N ARG A 109 32.50 -0.60 5.92
CA ARG A 109 32.58 0.87 6.05
C ARG A 109 32.79 1.58 4.72
N LEU A 110 33.70 1.08 3.89
CA LEU A 110 33.95 1.63 2.56
C LEU A 110 32.69 1.53 1.69
N ARG A 111 32.00 0.39 1.74
CA ARG A 111 30.77 0.15 1.00
C ARG A 111 29.63 1.07 1.48
N VAL A 112 29.38 1.21 2.79
CA VAL A 112 28.35 2.14 3.31
C VAL A 112 28.62 3.59 2.86
N ARG A 113 29.88 4.03 2.82
CA ARG A 113 30.24 5.35 2.29
C ARG A 113 30.04 5.46 0.78
N LEU A 114 30.39 4.43 0.01
CA LEU A 114 30.16 4.38 -1.43
C LEU A 114 28.67 4.37 -1.77
N THR A 115 27.85 3.63 -1.02
CA THR A 115 26.38 3.61 -1.18
C THR A 115 25.77 4.97 -0.83
N GLN A 116 26.28 5.68 0.18
CA GLN A 116 25.86 7.07 0.47
C GLN A 116 26.17 8.04 -0.67
N LEU A 117 27.32 7.88 -1.33
CA LEU A 117 27.69 8.66 -2.51
C LEU A 117 26.85 8.24 -3.72
N ALA A 118 26.64 6.94 -3.94
CA ALA A 118 25.84 6.40 -5.03
C ALA A 118 24.37 6.84 -4.95
N HIS A 119 23.74 6.85 -3.76
CA HIS A 119 22.38 7.40 -3.60
C HIS A 119 22.30 8.91 -3.90
N PHE A 120 23.42 9.64 -3.83
CA PHE A 120 23.51 11.04 -4.26
C PHE A 120 23.60 11.17 -5.79
N PHE A 121 24.14 10.16 -6.48
CA PHE A 121 24.38 10.17 -7.94
C PHE A 121 23.39 9.33 -8.78
N GLN A 122 22.73 8.31 -8.21
CA GLN A 122 21.82 7.38 -8.91
C GLN A 122 20.35 7.83 -8.93
N ARG A 123 20.08 9.12 -8.75
CA ARG A 123 18.78 9.69 -9.16
C ARG A 123 18.84 9.96 -10.65
N ASP A 124 18.40 8.98 -11.43
CA ASP A 124 18.23 9.06 -12.87
C ASP A 124 17.48 10.36 -13.27
N MET A 125 18.23 11.34 -13.77
CA MET A 125 17.79 12.74 -13.90
C MET A 125 16.77 12.93 -15.03
N LYS A 126 16.73 12.03 -16.03
CA LYS A 126 15.94 12.23 -17.25
C LYS A 126 14.48 11.79 -17.10
N GLY A 127 14.24 10.65 -16.44
CA GLY A 127 12.89 10.15 -16.17
C GLY A 127 12.14 11.03 -15.15
N ARG A 128 12.81 11.41 -14.05
CA ARG A 128 12.20 12.25 -13.02
C ARG A 128 11.91 13.68 -13.49
N MET A 129 12.63 14.24 -14.45
CA MET A 129 12.36 15.60 -14.93
C MET A 129 11.09 15.65 -15.78
N LEU A 130 10.91 14.70 -16.69
CA LEU A 130 9.68 14.56 -17.49
C LEU A 130 8.47 14.25 -16.60
N PHE A 131 8.63 13.37 -15.61
CA PHE A 131 7.54 13.03 -14.69
C PHE A 131 7.33 14.04 -13.55
N ALA A 132 8.33 14.82 -13.09
CA ALA A 132 8.09 15.93 -12.18
C ALA A 132 7.31 17.05 -12.87
N ILE A 133 7.52 17.23 -14.18
CA ILE A 133 6.66 18.06 -15.03
C ILE A 133 5.26 17.43 -15.11
N GLN A 134 5.12 16.12 -15.37
CA GLN A 134 3.82 15.45 -15.39
C GLN A 134 3.11 15.42 -14.03
N GLU A 135 3.82 15.30 -12.91
CA GLU A 135 3.32 15.32 -11.53
C GLU A 135 2.87 16.73 -11.17
N SER A 136 3.66 17.74 -11.55
CA SER A 136 3.27 19.15 -11.42
C SER A 136 2.04 19.47 -12.26
N VAL A 137 1.95 18.95 -13.48
CA VAL A 137 0.79 19.09 -14.36
C VAL A 137 -0.42 18.32 -13.80
N SER A 138 -0.29 17.06 -13.39
CA SER A 138 -1.36 16.27 -12.77
C SER A 138 -1.90 16.90 -11.48
N ARG A 139 -1.03 17.49 -10.64
CA ARG A 139 -1.42 18.27 -9.45
C ARG A 139 -2.15 19.57 -9.82
N MET A 140 -1.79 20.21 -10.93
CA MET A 140 -2.46 21.41 -11.43
C MET A 140 -3.81 21.12 -12.12
N MET A 141 -3.95 19.95 -12.77
CA MET A 141 -5.09 19.63 -13.64
C MET A 141 -6.22 18.86 -12.92
N THR A 142 -6.00 18.39 -11.68
CA THR A 142 -6.99 17.65 -10.88
C THR A 142 -8.07 18.56 -10.27
N GLY A 143 -9.16 18.71 -11.00
CA GLY A 143 -10.31 19.57 -10.67
C GLY A 143 -10.60 20.64 -11.73
N ILE A 144 -9.77 20.73 -12.77
CA ILE A 144 -10.06 21.56 -13.94
C ILE A 144 -11.03 20.80 -14.83
N SER A 145 -12.27 21.27 -14.88
CA SER A 145 -13.26 20.87 -15.88
C SER A 145 -13.11 21.76 -17.11
N LEU A 146 -13.07 21.17 -18.30
CA LEU A 146 -13.10 21.92 -19.57
C LEU A 146 -14.45 22.63 -19.81
N ARG A 147 -15.48 22.32 -19.02
CA ARG A 147 -16.76 23.03 -18.99
C ARG A 147 -16.98 23.66 -17.61
N PRO A 148 -16.72 24.97 -17.46
CA PRO A 148 -17.00 25.69 -16.22
C PRO A 148 -18.47 25.55 -15.81
N GLY A 149 -18.74 25.26 -14.53
CA GLY A 149 -20.10 25.09 -14.00
C GLY A 149 -20.72 23.71 -14.17
N TYR A 150 -20.13 22.84 -15.00
CA TYR A 150 -20.57 21.45 -15.13
C TYR A 150 -20.28 20.65 -13.85
N ARG A 151 -21.30 19.99 -13.30
CA ARG A 151 -21.18 19.09 -12.16
C ARG A 151 -21.52 17.67 -12.61
N PRO A 152 -20.53 16.75 -12.66
CA PRO A 152 -20.79 15.38 -13.03
C PRO A 152 -21.64 14.71 -11.94
N ALA A 153 -22.72 14.07 -12.35
CA ALA A 153 -23.60 13.29 -11.50
C ALA A 153 -24.32 12.24 -12.36
N LEU A 154 -24.53 11.06 -11.78
CA LEU A 154 -25.37 10.05 -12.39
C LEU A 154 -26.83 10.54 -12.43
N PRO A 155 -27.60 10.17 -13.48
CA PRO A 155 -29.05 10.33 -13.46
C PRO A 155 -29.68 9.67 -12.22
N GLY A 156 -30.74 10.28 -11.68
CA GLY A 156 -31.32 9.86 -10.39
C GLY A 156 -31.94 8.45 -10.42
N ASP A 157 -32.52 8.06 -11.55
CA ASP A 157 -33.00 6.71 -11.83
C ASP A 157 -31.85 5.69 -11.86
N ILE A 158 -30.78 5.98 -12.60
CA ILE A 158 -29.58 5.14 -12.67
C ILE A 158 -28.94 4.97 -11.28
N ALA A 159 -28.82 6.06 -10.52
CA ALA A 159 -28.28 6.03 -9.16
C ALA A 159 -29.17 5.21 -8.21
N THR A 160 -30.49 5.29 -8.35
CA THR A 160 -31.44 4.51 -7.56
C THR A 160 -31.34 3.03 -7.89
N GLU A 161 -31.27 2.68 -9.17
CA GLU A 161 -31.13 1.31 -9.63
C GLU A 161 -29.81 0.69 -9.16
N LEU A 162 -28.68 1.41 -9.30
CA LEU A 162 -27.37 0.96 -8.81
C LEU A 162 -27.38 0.60 -7.32
N ARG A 163 -28.07 1.38 -6.48
CA ARG A 163 -28.17 1.10 -5.04
C ARG A 163 -28.79 -0.27 -4.74
N THR A 164 -29.60 -0.81 -5.63
CA THR A 164 -30.20 -2.14 -5.48
C THR A 164 -29.27 -3.28 -5.91
N LEU A 165 -28.22 -2.98 -6.70
CA LEU A 165 -27.32 -3.97 -7.30
C LEU A 165 -25.99 -4.11 -6.54
N ILE A 166 -25.52 -3.02 -5.92
CA ILE A 166 -24.23 -2.94 -5.23
C ILE A 166 -24.23 -3.69 -3.90
N LYS A 167 -23.09 -4.32 -3.57
CA LYS A 167 -22.86 -5.05 -2.32
C LYS A 167 -21.49 -4.72 -1.75
N PRO A 168 -21.32 -4.70 -0.40
CA PRO A 168 -20.01 -4.49 0.22
C PRO A 168 -18.93 -5.36 -0.44
N GLY A 169 -17.80 -4.75 -0.76
CA GLY A 169 -16.70 -5.37 -1.50
C GLY A 169 -16.70 -5.13 -3.01
N ASP A 170 -17.77 -4.58 -3.58
CA ASP A 170 -17.74 -4.17 -4.99
C ASP A 170 -16.70 -3.06 -5.22
N ILE A 171 -16.04 -3.11 -6.37
CA ILE A 171 -15.11 -2.10 -6.84
C ILE A 171 -15.83 -1.26 -7.89
N PHE A 172 -15.92 0.05 -7.63
CA PHE A 172 -16.46 1.00 -8.59
C PHE A 172 -15.36 1.53 -9.47
N ILE A 173 -15.58 1.51 -10.77
CA ILE A 173 -14.74 2.15 -11.75
C ILE A 173 -15.52 3.32 -12.34
N THR A 174 -15.00 4.54 -12.26
CA THR A 174 -15.78 5.75 -12.59
C THR A 174 -15.07 6.65 -13.57
N ARG A 175 -15.86 7.40 -14.35
CA ARG A 175 -15.38 8.39 -15.32
C ARG A 175 -16.20 9.67 -15.19
N LYS A 176 -15.51 10.81 -15.11
CA LYS A 176 -16.13 12.15 -15.14
C LYS A 176 -15.90 12.73 -16.54
N GLU A 177 -16.96 13.15 -17.22
CA GLU A 177 -16.83 13.88 -18.48
C GLU A 177 -16.15 15.23 -18.26
N HIS A 178 -15.42 15.70 -19.28
CA HIS A 178 -14.72 16.99 -19.28
C HIS A 178 -13.65 17.15 -18.20
N ALA A 179 -13.34 16.07 -17.45
CA ALA A 179 -12.18 16.03 -16.57
C ALA A 179 -10.91 16.00 -17.42
N LEU A 180 -10.02 16.94 -17.15
CA LEU A 180 -8.78 17.09 -17.90
C LEU A 180 -7.87 15.87 -17.77
N THR A 181 -7.99 15.11 -16.67
CA THR A 181 -7.30 13.84 -16.43
C THR A 181 -7.57 12.77 -17.49
N ASN A 182 -8.74 12.78 -18.14
CA ASN A 182 -9.09 11.79 -19.17
C ASN A 182 -8.21 11.91 -20.43
N TYR A 183 -7.57 13.06 -20.66
CA TYR A 183 -6.68 13.26 -21.82
C TYR A 183 -5.23 12.83 -21.56
N PHE A 184 -4.90 12.50 -20.30
CA PHE A 184 -3.55 12.15 -19.87
C PHE A 184 -3.43 10.73 -19.32
N LEU A 185 -4.54 10.07 -19.01
CA LEU A 185 -4.58 8.68 -18.58
C LEU A 185 -5.04 7.80 -19.75
N PRO A 186 -4.34 6.70 -20.06
CA PRO A 186 -4.77 5.76 -21.10
C PRO A 186 -6.04 5.02 -20.64
N GLY A 187 -6.91 4.71 -21.60
CA GLY A 187 -8.15 3.97 -21.38
C GLY A 187 -9.37 4.86 -21.12
N TYR A 188 -10.56 4.24 -21.13
CA TYR A 188 -11.82 4.94 -20.90
C TYR A 188 -12.02 5.21 -19.40
N TRP A 189 -11.52 4.31 -18.55
CA TRP A 189 -11.81 4.29 -17.12
C TRP A 189 -10.64 4.82 -16.28
N PRO A 190 -10.71 6.05 -15.72
CA PRO A 190 -9.58 6.68 -15.05
C PRO A 190 -9.48 6.43 -13.54
N HIS A 191 -10.55 5.99 -12.87
CA HIS A 191 -10.64 6.06 -11.40
C HIS A 191 -11.33 4.85 -10.79
N ALA A 192 -10.92 4.48 -9.57
CA ALA A 192 -11.50 3.38 -8.81
C ALA A 192 -11.84 3.77 -7.35
N ALA A 193 -12.85 3.12 -6.78
CA ALA A 193 -13.22 3.21 -5.36
C ALA A 193 -13.71 1.85 -4.86
N LEU A 194 -13.51 1.55 -3.57
CA LEU A 194 -13.97 0.31 -2.94
C LEU A 194 -15.24 0.55 -2.13
N PHE A 195 -16.32 -0.16 -2.43
CA PHE A 195 -17.59 -0.02 -1.73
C PHE A 195 -17.61 -0.77 -0.41
N LEU A 196 -17.86 -0.06 0.69
CA LEU A 196 -17.87 -0.60 2.05
C LEU A 196 -19.29 -1.01 2.49
N GLY A 197 -20.33 -0.40 1.92
CA GLY A 197 -21.71 -0.51 2.41
C GLY A 197 -22.03 0.49 3.53
N ASN A 198 -23.04 0.19 4.34
CA ASN A 198 -23.39 0.97 5.53
C ASN A 198 -22.87 0.31 6.82
N SER A 199 -23.04 0.97 7.96
CA SER A 199 -22.63 0.45 9.27
C SER A 199 -23.31 -0.88 9.63
N GLU A 200 -24.56 -1.10 9.23
CA GLU A 200 -25.28 -2.36 9.43
C GLU A 200 -24.68 -3.52 8.62
N SER A 201 -24.29 -3.25 7.37
CA SER A 201 -23.61 -4.22 6.50
C SER A 201 -22.26 -4.63 7.10
N LEU A 202 -21.48 -3.66 7.60
CA LEU A 202 -20.19 -3.93 8.23
C LEU A 202 -20.32 -4.72 9.55
N LYS A 203 -21.39 -4.49 10.33
CA LYS A 203 -21.73 -5.32 11.50
C LYS A 203 -22.15 -6.72 11.10
N THR A 204 -22.94 -6.86 10.04
CA THR A 204 -23.36 -8.17 9.50
C THR A 204 -22.17 -8.99 9.01
N LEU A 205 -21.16 -8.32 8.45
CA LEU A 205 -19.86 -8.93 8.10
C LEU A 205 -18.99 -9.25 9.31
N GLY A 206 -19.37 -8.84 10.53
CA GLY A 206 -18.63 -9.13 11.76
C GLY A 206 -17.32 -8.35 11.93
N ILE A 207 -17.14 -7.24 11.21
CA ILE A 207 -15.87 -6.49 11.21
C ILE A 207 -15.91 -5.18 12.01
N ASP A 208 -17.04 -4.85 12.64
CA ASP A 208 -17.21 -3.63 13.44
C ASP A 208 -16.19 -3.50 14.60
N ASN A 209 -15.84 -4.64 15.21
CA ASN A 209 -14.84 -4.71 16.27
C ASN A 209 -13.42 -5.05 15.78
N HIS A 210 -13.21 -5.23 14.48
CA HIS A 210 -11.90 -5.57 13.93
C HIS A 210 -10.87 -4.45 14.21
N LYS A 211 -9.63 -4.82 14.53
CA LYS A 211 -8.55 -3.87 14.91
C LYS A 211 -8.30 -2.75 13.90
N ASN A 212 -8.51 -3.01 12.61
CA ASN A 212 -8.34 -2.02 11.55
C ASN A 212 -9.60 -1.16 11.31
N VAL A 213 -10.77 -1.62 11.76
CA VAL A 213 -12.06 -0.97 11.49
C VAL A 213 -12.51 -0.13 12.68
N LYS A 214 -12.38 -0.65 13.90
CA LYS A 214 -12.79 0.01 15.15
C LYS A 214 -12.23 1.43 15.32
N PRO A 215 -10.94 1.73 15.03
CA PRO A 215 -10.42 3.09 15.13
C PRO A 215 -11.07 4.08 14.16
N ARG A 216 -11.69 3.57 13.08
CA ARG A 216 -12.30 4.34 11.99
C ARG A 216 -13.81 4.37 12.05
N TRP A 217 -14.40 3.67 13.03
CA TRP A 217 -15.85 3.54 13.17
C TRP A 217 -16.55 4.89 13.29
N LYS A 218 -15.97 5.83 14.05
CA LYS A 218 -16.52 7.18 14.16
C LYS A 218 -16.57 7.89 12.80
N ARG A 219 -15.49 7.84 12.02
CA ARG A 219 -15.44 8.43 10.68
C ARG A 219 -16.42 7.76 9.71
N LEU A 220 -16.61 6.44 9.81
CA LEU A 220 -17.65 5.73 9.07
C LEU A 220 -19.04 6.27 9.38
N LEU A 221 -19.35 6.61 10.63
CA LEU A 221 -20.67 7.16 10.98
C LEU A 221 -20.78 8.63 10.57
N ASP A 222 -19.75 9.43 10.81
CA ASP A 222 -19.76 10.90 10.69
C ASP A 222 -19.59 11.41 9.24
N ALA A 223 -19.26 10.55 8.26
CA ALA A 223 -18.88 11.01 6.92
C ALA A 223 -19.96 11.83 6.19
N ASP A 224 -21.23 11.42 6.28
CA ASP A 224 -22.38 12.16 5.77
C ASP A 224 -23.67 11.67 6.49
N PRO A 225 -24.49 12.57 7.08
CA PRO A 225 -25.71 12.18 7.77
C PRO A 225 -26.87 11.80 6.83
N ASN A 226 -26.87 12.26 5.57
CA ASN A 226 -27.95 12.06 4.60
C ASN A 226 -27.68 10.89 3.64
N GLU A 227 -26.44 10.45 3.56
CA GLU A 227 -26.04 9.27 2.80
C GLU A 227 -25.53 8.22 3.79
N PRO A 228 -26.14 7.04 3.95
CA PRO A 228 -25.65 6.01 4.88
C PRO A 228 -24.56 5.11 4.27
N LEU A 229 -24.44 5.06 2.95
CA LEU A 229 -23.51 4.17 2.26
C LEU A 229 -22.11 4.80 2.15
N ARG A 230 -21.08 3.95 2.28
CA ARG A 230 -19.68 4.36 2.37
C ARG A 230 -18.83 3.69 1.31
N VAL A 231 -17.78 4.41 0.92
CA VAL A 231 -16.69 3.91 0.07
C VAL A 231 -15.34 4.25 0.71
N LEU A 232 -14.32 3.47 0.38
CA LEU A 232 -12.92 3.84 0.57
C LEU A 232 -12.38 4.32 -0.78
N GLU A 233 -11.86 5.55 -0.81
CA GLU A 233 -11.50 6.22 -2.06
C GLU A 233 -10.27 7.12 -1.86
N ALA A 234 -9.20 6.82 -2.61
CA ALA A 234 -8.03 7.67 -2.71
C ALA A 234 -8.23 8.73 -3.80
N MET A 235 -8.28 9.99 -3.39
CA MET A 235 -8.30 11.17 -4.27
C MET A 235 -7.16 12.10 -3.88
N LYS A 236 -7.00 13.25 -4.55
CA LYS A 236 -5.88 14.19 -4.33
C LYS A 236 -5.64 14.62 -2.86
N ASP A 237 -6.67 14.60 -2.03
CA ASP A 237 -6.66 14.91 -0.60
C ASP A 237 -6.31 13.70 0.29
N GLY A 238 -6.14 12.51 -0.29
CA GLY A 238 -5.75 11.26 0.39
C GLY A 238 -6.77 10.13 0.22
N ASP A 239 -6.43 8.99 0.81
CA ASP A 239 -7.31 7.84 0.99
C ASP A 239 -8.22 8.03 2.18
N TRP A 240 -9.51 8.19 1.92
CA TRP A 240 -10.50 8.51 2.94
C TRP A 240 -11.75 7.65 2.78
N ILE A 241 -12.40 7.41 3.92
CA ILE A 241 -13.78 6.93 3.95
C ILE A 241 -14.68 8.09 3.54
N ARG A 242 -15.48 7.88 2.49
CA ARG A 242 -16.38 8.88 1.90
C ARG A 242 -17.79 8.35 1.78
N ALA A 243 -18.74 9.25 1.66
CA ALA A 243 -20.11 8.93 1.30
C ALA A 243 -20.21 8.47 -0.16
N LEU A 244 -21.19 7.61 -0.45
CA LEU A 244 -21.43 7.07 -1.80
C LEU A 244 -21.64 8.15 -2.87
N ILE A 245 -22.10 9.34 -2.47
CA ILE A 245 -22.25 10.48 -3.37
C ILE A 245 -20.94 10.87 -4.08
N SER A 246 -19.78 10.58 -3.46
CA SER A 246 -18.46 10.88 -4.04
C SER A 246 -18.23 10.15 -5.38
N PRO A 247 -18.21 8.80 -5.44
CA PRO A 247 -18.10 8.09 -6.71
C PRO A 247 -19.34 8.19 -7.59
N PHE A 248 -20.52 8.51 -7.05
CA PHE A 248 -21.72 8.77 -7.86
C PHE A 248 -21.72 10.15 -8.53
N SER A 249 -20.77 11.03 -8.17
CA SER A 249 -20.51 12.30 -8.86
C SER A 249 -19.67 12.07 -10.13
N CYS A 250 -20.16 11.19 -11.00
CA CYS A 250 -19.53 10.78 -12.26
C CYS A 250 -20.57 10.68 -13.39
N ASN A 251 -20.10 10.45 -14.61
CA ASN A 251 -20.96 10.31 -15.79
C ASN A 251 -21.04 8.88 -16.30
N SER A 252 -20.04 8.08 -15.99
CA SER A 252 -20.02 6.67 -16.29
C SER A 252 -19.49 5.92 -15.09
N ILE A 253 -20.06 4.75 -14.83
CA ILE A 253 -19.69 3.90 -13.71
C ILE A 253 -19.78 2.43 -14.12
N ALA A 254 -18.83 1.64 -13.68
CA ALA A 254 -18.88 0.19 -13.69
C ALA A 254 -18.78 -0.34 -12.26
N VAL A 255 -19.49 -1.42 -11.99
CA VAL A 255 -19.47 -2.14 -10.72
C VAL A 255 -18.86 -3.51 -10.99
N LEU A 256 -17.67 -3.75 -10.43
CA LEU A 256 -16.95 -5.00 -10.52
C LEU A 256 -17.03 -5.72 -9.17
N ARG A 257 -17.35 -7.01 -9.16
CA ARG A 257 -17.47 -7.79 -7.92
C ARG A 257 -16.39 -8.85 -7.84
N PRO A 258 -15.69 -8.99 -6.70
CA PRO A 258 -14.75 -10.08 -6.49
C PRO A 258 -15.49 -11.42 -6.36
N ARG A 259 -14.96 -12.44 -7.01
CA ARG A 259 -15.51 -13.82 -7.02
C ARG A 259 -14.99 -14.63 -5.83
N ILE A 260 -15.18 -14.10 -4.62
CA ILE A 260 -14.69 -14.68 -3.37
C ILE A 260 -15.81 -14.80 -2.33
N SER A 261 -15.58 -15.59 -1.28
CA SER A 261 -16.57 -15.76 -0.20
C SER A 261 -16.84 -14.47 0.58
N THR A 262 -18.01 -14.35 1.21
CA THR A 262 -18.35 -13.21 2.08
C THR A 262 -17.35 -13.03 3.23
N THR A 263 -16.79 -14.12 3.77
CA THR A 263 -15.74 -14.06 4.80
C THR A 263 -14.47 -13.42 4.26
N HIS A 264 -14.06 -13.79 3.05
CA HIS A 264 -12.92 -13.18 2.37
C HIS A 264 -13.18 -11.71 1.99
N VAL A 265 -14.41 -11.34 1.64
CA VAL A 265 -14.81 -9.93 1.49
C VAL A 265 -14.65 -9.16 2.80
N ALA A 266 -15.12 -9.72 3.93
CA ALA A 266 -14.98 -9.08 5.23
C ALA A 266 -13.51 -8.83 5.60
N GLU A 267 -12.63 -9.82 5.37
CA GLU A 267 -11.18 -9.67 5.52
C GLU A 267 -10.63 -8.57 4.60
N ALA A 268 -11.03 -8.56 3.33
CA ALA A 268 -10.57 -7.59 2.35
C ALA A 268 -10.94 -6.16 2.74
N LEU A 269 -12.18 -5.93 3.18
CA LEU A 269 -12.62 -4.61 3.65
C LEU A 269 -11.85 -4.16 4.89
N ALA A 270 -11.60 -5.08 5.83
CA ALA A 270 -10.80 -4.80 7.02
C ALA A 270 -9.32 -4.52 6.70
N ARG A 271 -8.77 -5.17 5.67
CA ARG A 271 -7.44 -4.86 5.12
C ARG A 271 -7.42 -3.51 4.43
N GLY A 272 -8.36 -3.21 3.54
CA GLY A 272 -8.47 -1.91 2.88
C GLY A 272 -8.55 -0.76 3.88
N LEU A 273 -9.41 -0.89 4.89
CA LEU A 273 -9.56 0.12 5.94
C LEU A 273 -8.29 0.37 6.77
N PHE A 274 -7.31 -0.54 6.79
CA PHE A 274 -6.01 -0.27 7.44
C PHE A 274 -5.28 0.94 6.82
N HIS A 275 -5.50 1.16 5.53
CA HIS A 275 -4.79 2.14 4.71
C HIS A 275 -5.39 3.55 4.74
N GLU A 276 -6.59 3.69 5.29
CA GLU A 276 -7.28 4.98 5.40
C GLU A 276 -6.43 6.00 6.18
N GLY A 277 -6.43 7.24 5.67
CA GLY A 277 -5.66 8.37 6.15
C GLY A 277 -4.32 8.59 5.44
N LYS A 278 -3.92 7.71 4.52
CA LYS A 278 -2.68 7.85 3.76
C LYS A 278 -2.79 8.94 2.68
N PRO A 279 -1.72 9.73 2.44
CA PRO A 279 -1.70 10.74 1.38
C PRO A 279 -1.80 10.12 -0.02
N TYR A 280 -2.24 10.91 -1.01
CA TYR A 280 -2.35 10.45 -2.39
C TYR A 280 -0.99 10.26 -3.05
N ASP A 281 -0.84 9.20 -3.86
CA ASP A 281 0.36 8.99 -4.68
C ASP A 281 0.21 9.57 -6.09
N PHE A 282 0.77 10.75 -6.32
CA PHE A 282 0.81 11.35 -7.66
C PHE A 282 1.83 10.67 -8.59
N ASN A 283 2.68 9.79 -8.07
CA ASN A 283 3.69 9.06 -8.83
C ASN A 283 3.21 7.72 -9.41
N PHE A 284 2.01 7.29 -9.02
CA PHE A 284 1.38 6.03 -9.43
C PHE A 284 2.27 4.79 -9.19
N ASP A 285 3.05 4.77 -8.12
CA ASP A 285 4.10 3.78 -7.87
C ASP A 285 3.69 2.76 -6.80
N PHE A 286 3.26 1.57 -7.22
CA PHE A 286 2.75 0.53 -6.31
C PHE A 286 3.87 -0.13 -5.48
N THR A 287 5.13 0.23 -5.72
CA THR A 287 6.26 -0.30 -4.94
C THR A 287 6.30 0.27 -3.52
N HIS A 288 5.71 1.45 -3.28
CA HIS A 288 5.65 2.13 -1.99
C HIS A 288 4.25 2.03 -1.35
N SER A 289 4.16 1.87 -0.03
CA SER A 289 2.88 1.77 0.71
C SER A 289 2.53 3.04 1.51
N GLU A 290 3.35 4.07 1.46
CA GLU A 290 3.18 5.34 2.19
C GLU A 290 2.09 6.24 1.62
N ARG A 291 1.86 6.14 0.32
CA ARG A 291 0.88 6.93 -0.45
C ARG A 291 0.02 5.96 -1.25
N LEU A 292 -1.19 6.39 -1.61
CA LEU A 292 -2.14 5.54 -2.34
C LEU A 292 -2.65 6.17 -3.63
N VAL A 293 -2.70 5.35 -4.67
CA VAL A 293 -3.46 5.59 -5.91
C VAL A 293 -4.90 5.12 -5.74
N CYS A 294 -5.84 5.68 -6.49
CA CYS A 294 -7.24 5.26 -6.49
C CYS A 294 -7.45 3.75 -6.71
N THR A 295 -6.65 3.09 -7.54
CA THR A 295 -6.71 1.64 -7.77
C THR A 295 -6.03 0.81 -6.66
N GLU A 296 -5.20 1.42 -5.82
CA GLU A 296 -4.58 0.72 -4.70
C GLU A 296 -5.57 0.37 -3.60
N VAL A 297 -6.71 1.07 -3.48
CA VAL A 297 -7.75 0.71 -2.48
C VAL A 297 -8.29 -0.70 -2.75
N ALA A 298 -8.41 -1.10 -4.02
CA ALA A 298 -8.78 -2.46 -4.42
C ALA A 298 -7.60 -3.43 -4.26
N TYR A 299 -6.43 -3.08 -4.77
CA TYR A 299 -5.23 -3.92 -4.69
C TYR A 299 -4.87 -4.28 -3.24
N ARG A 300 -4.78 -3.28 -2.34
CA ARG A 300 -4.41 -3.48 -0.93
C ARG A 300 -5.47 -4.28 -0.16
N ALA A 301 -6.75 -4.12 -0.52
CA ALA A 301 -7.84 -4.89 0.05
C ALA A 301 -7.76 -6.37 -0.36
N TYR A 302 -7.56 -6.65 -1.66
CA TYR A 302 -7.85 -7.97 -2.22
C TYR A 302 -6.63 -8.83 -2.58
N GLU A 303 -5.46 -8.24 -2.81
CA GLU A 303 -4.28 -9.00 -3.28
C GLU A 303 -3.97 -10.16 -2.31
N GLY A 304 -3.88 -11.38 -2.86
CA GLY A 304 -3.55 -12.61 -2.16
C GLY A 304 -4.71 -13.24 -1.38
N ILE A 305 -5.91 -12.66 -1.38
CA ILE A 305 -7.09 -13.26 -0.73
C ILE A 305 -7.74 -14.24 -1.69
N ASP A 306 -7.96 -15.49 -1.27
CA ASP A 306 -8.67 -16.51 -2.07
C ASP A 306 -8.06 -16.72 -3.47
N ASN A 307 -6.73 -16.60 -3.59
CA ASN A 307 -5.96 -16.61 -4.83
C ASN A 307 -6.25 -15.45 -5.82
N LEU A 308 -7.01 -14.44 -5.41
CA LEU A 308 -7.18 -13.21 -6.17
C LEU A 308 -5.83 -12.48 -6.23
N SER A 309 -5.29 -12.32 -7.43
CA SER A 309 -4.02 -11.63 -7.67
C SER A 309 -4.15 -10.66 -8.84
N PHE A 310 -3.69 -9.44 -8.61
CA PHE A 310 -3.68 -8.38 -9.61
C PHE A 310 -2.37 -8.43 -10.40
N LYS A 311 -2.50 -8.51 -11.72
CA LYS A 311 -1.34 -8.44 -12.62
C LYS A 311 -0.91 -6.99 -12.77
N LEU A 312 0.09 -6.59 -11.99
CA LEU A 312 0.68 -5.26 -12.09
C LEU A 312 1.49 -5.13 -13.40
N ALA A 313 1.26 -4.06 -14.15
CA ALA A 313 2.02 -3.74 -15.35
C ALA A 313 3.22 -2.84 -15.01
N LYS A 314 4.34 -3.01 -15.71
CA LYS A 314 5.49 -2.11 -15.55
C LYS A 314 5.39 -0.93 -16.51
N GLN A 315 5.07 0.26 -16.00
CA GLN A 315 5.03 1.50 -16.78
C GLN A 315 6.15 2.44 -16.34
N ALA A 316 6.98 2.86 -17.29
CA ALA A 316 8.13 3.76 -17.04
C ALA A 316 9.03 3.35 -15.87
N GLY A 317 9.22 2.04 -15.65
CA GLY A 317 10.08 1.51 -14.59
C GLY A 317 9.38 1.18 -13.27
N ARG A 318 8.10 1.54 -13.11
CA ARG A 318 7.28 1.33 -11.90
C ARG A 318 6.21 0.29 -12.11
N MET A 319 5.81 -0.39 -11.05
CA MET A 319 4.65 -1.29 -11.08
C MET A 319 3.38 -0.45 -10.89
N THR A 320 2.40 -0.64 -11.77
CA THR A 320 1.15 0.13 -11.80
C THR A 320 -0.03 -0.80 -12.02
N LEU A 321 -1.19 -0.44 -11.47
CA LEU A 321 -2.48 -1.05 -11.81
C LEU A 321 -3.42 0.05 -12.30
N ALA A 322 -3.73 0.07 -13.59
CA ALA A 322 -4.72 0.97 -14.13
C ALA A 322 -6.14 0.48 -13.78
N ALA A 323 -7.11 1.40 -13.74
CA ALA A 323 -8.50 1.00 -13.57
C ALA A 323 -9.00 0.17 -14.76
N GLU A 324 -8.42 0.40 -15.94
CA GLU A 324 -8.62 -0.41 -17.14
C GLU A 324 -8.18 -1.88 -16.98
N ASP A 325 -7.13 -2.14 -16.18
CA ASP A 325 -6.68 -3.50 -15.88
C ASP A 325 -7.70 -4.25 -15.02
N LEU A 326 -8.38 -3.55 -14.09
CA LEU A 326 -9.47 -4.11 -13.30
C LEU A 326 -10.67 -4.48 -14.17
N VAL A 327 -11.00 -3.62 -15.14
CA VAL A 327 -12.05 -3.90 -16.14
C VAL A 327 -11.67 -5.12 -16.98
N GLN A 328 -10.41 -5.21 -17.43
CA GLN A 328 -9.92 -6.38 -18.18
C GLN A 328 -10.04 -7.66 -17.35
N MET A 329 -9.62 -7.66 -16.08
CA MET A 329 -9.78 -8.80 -15.18
C MET A 329 -11.25 -9.24 -15.06
N ALA A 330 -12.19 -8.29 -14.97
CA ALA A 330 -13.60 -8.59 -14.90
C ALA A 330 -14.15 -9.19 -16.22
N LEU A 331 -13.69 -8.70 -17.37
CA LEU A 331 -14.05 -9.23 -18.69
C LEU A 331 -13.53 -10.67 -18.86
N ASP A 332 -12.30 -10.93 -18.43
CA ASP A 332 -11.67 -12.26 -18.46
C ASP A 332 -12.22 -13.21 -17.40
N ARG A 333 -13.08 -12.70 -16.49
CA ARG A 333 -13.58 -13.39 -15.31
C ARG A 333 -12.46 -13.90 -14.38
N ASP A 334 -11.31 -13.24 -14.42
CA ASP A 334 -10.10 -13.49 -13.63
C ASP A 334 -10.26 -12.85 -12.25
N GLY A 335 -10.95 -13.57 -11.34
CA GLY A 335 -11.18 -13.15 -9.96
C GLY A 335 -12.19 -12.01 -9.77
N LEU A 336 -12.52 -11.25 -10.81
CA LEU A 336 -13.57 -10.21 -10.83
C LEU A 336 -14.68 -10.57 -11.81
N GLU A 337 -15.87 -9.99 -11.62
CA GLU A 337 -16.96 -10.05 -12.58
C GLU A 337 -17.69 -8.70 -12.74
N PRO A 338 -18.19 -8.38 -13.95
CA PRO A 338 -19.06 -7.23 -14.16
C PRO A 338 -20.44 -7.50 -13.55
N VAL A 339 -20.87 -6.61 -12.65
CA VAL A 339 -22.22 -6.62 -12.07
C VAL A 339 -23.12 -5.69 -12.85
N ALA A 340 -22.68 -4.44 -13.01
CA ALA A 340 -23.43 -3.40 -13.70
C ALA A 340 -22.49 -2.39 -14.36
N ALA A 341 -22.95 -1.76 -15.45
CA ALA A 341 -22.23 -0.69 -16.11
C ALA A 341 -23.22 0.34 -16.68
N PHE A 342 -22.86 1.61 -16.56
CA PHE A 342 -23.55 2.73 -17.19
C PHE A 342 -22.52 3.60 -17.90
N ALA A 343 -22.66 3.74 -19.21
CA ALA A 343 -21.81 4.57 -20.05
C ALA A 343 -22.69 5.23 -21.13
N PRO A 344 -23.20 6.46 -20.90
CA PRO A 344 -24.24 7.07 -21.72
C PRO A 344 -23.82 7.34 -23.17
N THR A 345 -22.52 7.33 -23.46
CA THR A 345 -22.00 7.45 -24.83
C THR A 345 -22.21 6.17 -25.65
N HIS A 346 -22.55 5.04 -25.02
CA HIS A 346 -22.70 3.73 -25.66
C HIS A 346 -24.07 3.09 -25.40
N HIS A 347 -24.67 3.31 -24.22
CA HIS A 347 -25.95 2.73 -23.84
C HIS A 347 -26.74 3.70 -22.94
N SER A 348 -28.05 3.83 -23.17
CA SER A 348 -28.89 4.84 -22.50
C SER A 348 -29.29 4.50 -21.07
N GLY A 349 -29.36 3.21 -20.73
CA GLY A 349 -29.71 2.71 -19.40
C GLY A 349 -28.54 2.01 -18.70
N ILE A 350 -28.80 1.45 -17.53
CA ILE A 350 -27.85 0.55 -16.89
C ILE A 350 -27.84 -0.80 -17.61
N ALA A 351 -26.66 -1.35 -17.84
CA ALA A 351 -26.46 -2.72 -18.29
C ALA A 351 -26.08 -3.58 -17.08
N VAL A 352 -26.58 -4.82 -17.00
CA VAL A 352 -26.37 -5.73 -15.86
C VAL A 352 -25.83 -7.08 -16.35
N GLY A 353 -24.97 -7.72 -15.56
CA GLY A 353 -24.44 -9.06 -15.85
C GLY A 353 -23.71 -9.14 -17.19
N CYS A 354 -24.15 -10.02 -18.09
CA CYS A 354 -23.53 -10.18 -19.41
C CYS A 354 -23.56 -8.88 -20.23
N ASN A 355 -24.69 -8.15 -20.21
CA ASN A 355 -24.81 -6.87 -20.92
C ASN A 355 -23.83 -5.83 -20.35
N ALA A 356 -23.55 -5.86 -19.05
CA ALA A 356 -22.53 -5.01 -18.45
C ALA A 356 -21.13 -5.37 -18.99
N GLY A 357 -20.82 -6.65 -19.13
CA GLY A 357 -19.59 -7.11 -19.77
C GLY A 357 -19.45 -6.66 -21.22
N GLU A 358 -20.52 -6.76 -22.02
CA GLU A 358 -20.53 -6.28 -23.40
C GLU A 358 -20.31 -4.76 -23.49
N LEU A 359 -20.99 -3.99 -22.64
CA LEU A 359 -20.82 -2.54 -22.58
C LEU A 359 -19.38 -2.16 -22.19
N LEU A 360 -18.79 -2.87 -21.22
CA LEU A 360 -17.39 -2.65 -20.83
C LEU A 360 -16.44 -2.96 -21.99
N ALA A 361 -16.63 -4.08 -22.69
CA ALA A 361 -15.82 -4.40 -23.87
C ALA A 361 -15.94 -3.33 -24.97
N GLN A 362 -17.13 -2.77 -25.20
CA GLN A 362 -17.34 -1.67 -26.15
C GLN A 362 -16.57 -0.40 -25.74
N THR A 363 -16.62 0.00 -24.46
CA THR A 363 -15.93 1.20 -23.98
C THR A 363 -14.40 1.14 -24.18
N ARG A 364 -13.82 -0.06 -24.21
CA ARG A 364 -12.38 -0.27 -24.42
C ARG A 364 -11.94 -0.15 -25.87
N ASN A 365 -12.78 -0.63 -26.79
CA ASN A 365 -12.50 -0.57 -28.22
C ASN A 365 -12.68 0.84 -28.80
N ALA A 366 -13.27 1.76 -28.03
CA ALA A 366 -13.54 3.14 -28.42
C ALA A 366 -12.41 4.13 -28.07
N THR A 367 -11.38 3.68 -27.35
CA THR A 367 -10.16 4.43 -26.99
C THR A 367 -8.95 3.88 -27.70
#